data_AF-A0A7C6EBW6-F1
#
_entry.id   AF-A0A7C6EBW6-F1
#
_cell.length_a   1.000
_cell.length_b   1.000
_cell.length_c   1.000
_cell.angle_alpha   90.00
_cell.angle_beta   90.00
_cell.angle_gamma   90.00
#
_symmetry.space_group_name_H-M   'P 1'
#
loop_
_entity.id
_entity.type
_entity.pdbx_description
1 polymer ?
#
loop_
_entity_poly.entity_id
_entity_poly.type
_entity_poly.pdbx_seq_one_letter_code
_entity_poly.pdbx_strand_id
1 'polypeptide(L)'
;MKALKELFTNLLVGKPKLKIEIQKLYYLYVPAGEKHAILLEPVLYPSTYQLLIGIENQSPRQTAIKDVRLEINKRDIPCVNQGGVKFGPHEYKQLLWVFPVDPKVGLKSGHFTLTIVDIYGTTFVRQGRFPIGTRIEPVLREPI
;
A
#
# COMPACT_ATOMS: atom_id res chain seq x y z
N MET A 1 -26.58 -34.37 11.82
CA MET A 1 -25.82 -33.94 10.62
C MET A 1 -26.04 -32.48 10.17
N LYS A 2 -27.14 -31.79 10.54
CA LYS A 2 -27.35 -30.37 10.16
C LYS A 2 -26.43 -29.38 10.89
N ALA A 3 -26.21 -29.56 12.20
CA ALA A 3 -25.36 -28.67 13.01
C ALA A 3 -23.90 -28.60 12.55
N LEU A 4 -23.34 -29.72 12.07
CA LEU A 4 -21.95 -29.74 11.58
C LEU A 4 -21.80 -28.96 10.26
N LYS A 5 -22.77 -29.07 9.35
CA LYS A 5 -22.77 -28.32 8.08
C LYS A 5 -22.87 -26.80 8.33
N GLU A 6 -23.70 -26.37 9.29
CA GLU A 6 -23.84 -24.96 9.68
C GLU A 6 -22.58 -24.40 10.36
N LEU A 7 -21.89 -25.20 11.17
CA LEU A 7 -20.59 -24.86 11.75
C LEU A 7 -19.51 -24.68 10.67
N PHE A 8 -19.48 -25.55 9.66
CA PHE A 8 -18.53 -25.45 8.55
C PHE A 8 -18.83 -24.29 7.59
N THR A 9 -20.10 -23.98 7.30
CA THR A 9 -20.44 -22.77 6.53
C THR A 9 -20.10 -21.51 7.30
N ASN A 10 -20.34 -21.44 8.61
CA ASN A 10 -19.92 -20.29 9.42
C ASN A 10 -18.39 -20.13 9.52
N LEU A 11 -17.63 -21.23 9.48
CA LEU A 11 -16.17 -21.20 9.40
C LEU A 11 -15.64 -20.73 8.03
N LEU A 12 -16.30 -21.15 6.94
CA LEU A 12 -15.94 -20.78 5.55
C LEU A 12 -16.40 -19.35 5.18
N VAL A 13 -17.43 -18.82 5.84
CA VAL A 13 -17.92 -17.43 5.70
C VAL A 13 -17.04 -16.43 6.48
N GLY A 14 -16.15 -16.91 7.36
CA GLY A 14 -15.52 -16.08 8.39
C GLY A 14 -14.17 -15.44 8.08
N LYS A 15 -13.52 -15.76 6.95
CA LYS A 15 -12.23 -15.12 6.62
C LYS A 15 -12.45 -13.72 6.03
N PRO A 16 -11.78 -12.69 6.55
CA PRO A 16 -11.82 -11.35 5.98
C PRO A 16 -11.39 -11.40 4.50
N LYS A 17 -12.16 -10.70 3.66
CA LYS A 17 -11.91 -10.60 2.23
C LYS A 17 -11.55 -9.15 1.94
N LEU A 18 -10.26 -8.87 1.79
CA LEU A 18 -9.80 -7.56 1.35
C LEU A 18 -9.58 -7.59 -0.16
N LYS A 19 -10.24 -6.68 -0.88
CA LYS A 19 -9.87 -6.35 -2.26
C LYS A 19 -8.86 -5.22 -2.20
N ILE A 20 -7.70 -5.47 -2.78
CA ILE A 20 -6.56 -4.55 -2.77
C ILE A 20 -6.23 -4.15 -4.21
N GLU A 21 -6.21 -2.84 -4.45
CA GLU A 21 -5.92 -2.21 -5.72
C GLU A 21 -4.73 -1.25 -5.57
N ILE A 22 -3.65 -1.52 -6.30
CA ILE A 22 -2.47 -0.65 -6.33
C ILE A 22 -2.70 0.40 -7.40
N GLN A 23 -2.91 1.64 -6.98
CA GLN A 23 -3.21 2.76 -7.88
C GLN A 23 -1.95 3.45 -8.36
N LYS A 24 -0.97 3.66 -7.46
CA LYS A 24 0.35 4.20 -7.80
C LYS A 24 1.43 3.52 -6.98
N LEU A 25 2.56 3.27 -7.61
CA LEU A 25 3.78 2.86 -6.92
C LEU A 25 4.94 3.49 -7.68
N TYR A 26 5.71 4.36 -7.02
CA TYR A 26 6.87 4.99 -7.65
C TYR A 26 7.94 5.32 -6.61
N TYR A 27 9.15 5.49 -7.11
CA TYR A 27 10.28 5.97 -6.37
C TYR A 27 10.34 7.51 -6.41
N LEU A 28 10.46 8.14 -5.25
CA LEU A 28 10.67 9.57 -5.09
C LEU A 28 12.03 9.81 -4.43
N TYR A 29 12.82 10.68 -5.03
CA TYR A 29 14.07 11.18 -4.46
C TYR A 29 14.03 12.70 -4.42
N VAL A 30 14.16 13.27 -3.22
CA VAL A 30 14.24 14.70 -2.96
C VAL A 30 15.58 14.96 -2.27
N PRO A 31 16.60 15.47 -2.99
CA PRO A 31 17.90 15.72 -2.40
C PRO A 31 17.82 16.81 -1.32
N ALA A 32 18.57 16.62 -0.24
CA ALA A 32 18.69 17.64 0.81
C ALA A 32 19.46 18.87 0.27
N GLY A 33 18.86 20.07 0.39
CA GLY A 33 19.53 21.34 0.06
C GLY A 33 19.20 21.97 -1.29
N GLU A 34 18.19 21.50 -2.04
CA GLU A 34 17.74 22.20 -3.24
C GLU A 34 16.99 23.51 -2.89
N LYS A 35 17.50 24.63 -3.39
CA LYS A 35 16.97 26.01 -3.16
C LYS A 35 15.56 26.26 -3.71
N HIS A 36 15.01 25.33 -4.50
CA HIS A 36 13.74 25.50 -5.22
C HIS A 36 12.68 24.45 -4.86
N ALA A 37 12.94 23.58 -3.88
CA ALA A 37 11.90 22.70 -3.37
C ALA A 37 10.93 23.54 -2.52
N ILE A 38 9.65 23.58 -2.90
CA ILE A 38 8.57 24.03 -2.02
C ILE A 38 8.69 23.20 -0.74
N LEU A 39 9.18 23.82 0.32
CA LEU A 39 9.64 23.16 1.53
C LEU A 39 8.43 22.86 2.42
N LEU A 40 7.69 21.81 2.08
CA LEU A 40 6.71 21.22 2.97
C LEU A 40 7.47 20.25 3.89
N GLU A 41 7.93 20.79 5.03
CA GLU A 41 8.57 20.06 6.14
C GLU A 41 10.01 19.53 5.88
N PRO A 42 10.83 19.33 6.92
CA PRO A 42 12.07 18.58 6.76
C PRO A 42 11.74 17.19 6.20
N VAL A 43 12.25 16.88 5.01
CA VAL A 43 12.05 15.59 4.37
C VAL A 43 12.74 14.53 5.23
N LEU A 44 11.99 13.94 6.17
CA LEU A 44 12.48 12.92 7.10
C LEU A 44 13.11 11.73 6.36
N TYR A 45 12.66 11.48 5.13
CA TYR A 45 13.13 10.41 4.25
C TYR A 45 13.37 10.95 2.83
N PRO A 46 14.60 11.34 2.47
CA PRO A 46 14.91 11.96 1.17
C PRO A 46 14.76 11.00 -0.02
N SER A 47 14.68 9.69 0.25
CA SER A 47 14.49 8.65 -0.73
C SER A 47 13.42 7.69 -0.23
N THR A 48 12.32 7.57 -0.98
CA THR A 48 11.16 6.76 -0.59
C THR A 48 10.51 6.08 -1.79
N TYR A 49 9.89 4.93 -1.54
CA TYR A 49 8.79 4.46 -2.38
C TYR A 49 7.47 4.96 -1.81
N GLN A 50 6.65 5.53 -2.68
CA GLN A 50 5.29 5.94 -2.35
C GLN A 50 4.30 4.99 -3.03
N LEU A 51 3.42 4.40 -2.22
CA LEU A 51 2.40 3.45 -2.64
C LEU A 51 1.02 4.02 -2.32
N LEU A 52 0.28 4.41 -3.36
CA LEU A 52 -1.13 4.77 -3.25
C LEU A 52 -1.96 3.54 -3.53
N ILE A 53 -2.79 3.16 -2.56
CA ILE A 53 -3.54 1.90 -2.59
C ILE A 53 -4.98 2.10 -2.18
N GLY A 54 -5.90 1.45 -2.90
CA GLY A 54 -7.29 1.29 -2.52
C GLY A 54 -7.50 -0.07 -1.84
N ILE A 55 -8.13 -0.07 -0.67
CA ILE A 55 -8.48 -1.30 0.05
C ILE A 55 -9.97 -1.28 0.36
N GLU A 56 -10.68 -2.32 -0.05
CA GLU A 56 -12.09 -2.55 0.23
C GLU A 56 -12.24 -3.79 1.10
N ASN A 57 -12.95 -3.68 2.22
CA ASN A 57 -13.34 -4.83 3.01
C ASN A 57 -14.64 -5.42 2.48
N GLN A 58 -14.55 -6.49 1.68
CA GLN A 58 -15.71 -7.16 1.09
C GLN A 58 -16.41 -8.13 2.05
N SER A 59 -15.98 -8.18 3.32
CA SER A 59 -16.59 -9.05 4.33
C SER A 59 -17.64 -8.30 5.15
N PRO A 60 -18.63 -9.01 5.72
CA PRO A 60 -19.61 -8.42 6.63
C PRO A 60 -19.04 -8.12 8.03
N ARG A 61 -17.73 -8.36 8.26
CA ARG A 61 -17.07 -8.20 9.56
C ARG A 61 -16.07 -7.07 9.52
N GLN A 62 -15.86 -6.41 10.65
CA GLN A 62 -14.77 -5.45 10.79
C GLN A 62 -13.41 -6.16 10.74
N THR A 63 -12.43 -5.51 10.13
CA THR A 63 -11.03 -5.92 10.15
C THR A 63 -10.11 -4.71 10.33
N ALA A 64 -8.81 -4.95 10.49
CA ALA A 64 -7.81 -3.89 10.51
C ALA A 64 -6.48 -4.41 9.96
N ILE A 65 -5.68 -3.50 9.41
CA ILE A 65 -4.33 -3.82 8.94
C ILE A 65 -3.39 -3.87 10.15
N LYS A 66 -2.70 -5.01 10.29
CA LYS A 66 -1.71 -5.24 11.33
C LYS A 66 -0.31 -4.92 10.85
N ASP A 67 0.04 -5.40 9.65
CA ASP A 67 1.40 -5.30 9.10
C ASP A 67 1.35 -5.08 7.59
N VAL A 68 2.34 -4.35 7.07
CA VAL A 68 2.51 -4.04 5.65
C VAL A 68 3.98 -4.11 5.31
N ARG A 69 4.32 -4.93 4.31
CA ARG A 69 5.70 -5.10 3.83
C ARG A 69 5.78 -4.89 2.34
N LEU A 70 6.79 -4.16 1.90
CA LEU A 70 7.08 -3.98 0.49
C LEU A 70 8.47 -4.54 0.21
N GLU A 71 8.51 -5.55 -0.65
CA GLU A 71 9.74 -6.05 -1.19
C GLU A 71 9.97 -5.44 -2.57
N ILE A 72 11.16 -4.88 -2.81
CA ILE A 72 11.62 -4.45 -4.13
C ILE A 72 12.86 -5.25 -4.50
N ASN A 73 12.81 -6.01 -5.60
CA ASN A 73 13.91 -6.87 -6.06
C ASN A 73 14.55 -7.70 -4.93
N LYS A 74 13.73 -8.41 -4.14
CA LYS A 74 14.17 -9.27 -3.02
C LYS A 74 14.76 -8.53 -1.81
N ARG A 75 14.53 -7.21 -1.69
CA ARG A 75 14.88 -6.43 -0.50
C ARG A 75 13.61 -5.96 0.18
N ASP A 76 13.43 -6.37 1.44
CA ASP A 76 12.33 -5.89 2.27
C ASP A 76 12.58 -4.44 2.67
N ILE A 77 11.55 -3.62 2.55
CA ILE A 77 11.57 -2.19 2.84
C ILE A 77 10.48 -1.91 3.87
N PRO A 78 10.85 -1.38 5.05
CA PRO A 78 9.88 -1.12 6.11
C PRO A 78 8.92 0.02 5.73
N CYS A 79 7.66 -0.13 6.12
CA CYS A 79 6.66 0.93 6.00
C CYS A 79 6.70 1.81 7.25
N VAL A 80 6.89 3.13 7.11
CA VAL A 80 6.96 4.04 8.28
C VAL A 80 5.60 4.38 8.86
N ASN A 81 4.55 4.26 8.07
CA ASN A 81 3.18 4.53 8.47
C ASN A 81 2.32 3.27 8.38
N GLN A 82 2.86 2.16 8.92
CA GLN A 82 2.21 0.86 8.93
C GLN A 82 1.05 0.78 9.93
N GLY A 83 -0.01 0.09 9.52
CA GLY A 83 -0.99 -0.52 10.42
C GLY A 83 -2.00 0.42 11.10
N GLY A 84 -2.86 -0.17 11.93
CA GLY A 84 -3.87 0.53 12.74
C GLY A 84 -5.11 0.98 11.96
N VAL A 85 -5.09 0.89 10.62
CA VAL A 85 -6.22 1.24 9.78
C VAL A 85 -7.32 0.19 9.93
N LYS A 86 -8.42 0.59 10.56
CA LYS A 86 -9.64 -0.22 10.69
C LYS A 86 -10.51 -0.07 9.45
N PHE A 87 -11.18 -1.16 9.08
CA PHE A 87 -12.15 -1.22 8.00
C PHE A 87 -13.45 -1.83 8.53
N GLY A 88 -14.53 -1.06 8.50
CA GLY A 88 -15.88 -1.56 8.71
C GLY A 88 -16.34 -2.49 7.57
N PRO A 89 -17.50 -3.13 7.72
CA PRO A 89 -18.09 -3.96 6.68
C PRO A 89 -18.30 -3.16 5.39
N HIS A 90 -17.87 -3.68 4.24
CA HIS A 90 -18.01 -3.04 2.92
C HIS A 90 -17.34 -1.65 2.81
N GLU A 91 -16.47 -1.30 3.74
CA GLU A 91 -15.78 -0.01 3.74
C GLU A 91 -14.61 -0.03 2.76
N TYR A 92 -14.52 1.04 1.97
CA TYR A 92 -13.37 1.33 1.11
C TYR A 92 -12.54 2.48 1.71
N LYS A 93 -11.22 2.32 1.72
CA LYS A 93 -10.28 3.41 2.03
C LYS A 93 -9.16 3.47 1.01
N GLN A 94 -8.73 4.69 0.75
CA GLN A 94 -7.51 4.96 0.04
C GLN A 94 -6.42 5.32 1.04
N LEU A 95 -5.25 4.71 0.90
CA LEU A 95 -4.12 4.88 1.80
C LEU A 95 -2.87 5.23 0.99
N LEU A 96 -2.03 6.10 1.57
CA LEU A 96 -0.69 6.37 1.07
C LEU A 96 0.31 5.76 2.05
N TRP A 97 1.03 4.73 1.62
CA TRP A 97 2.13 4.15 2.39
C TRP A 97 3.47 4.63 1.88
N VAL A 98 4.38 4.89 2.82
CA VAL A 98 5.71 5.41 2.57
C VAL A 98 6.74 4.40 3.05
N PHE A 99 7.66 4.06 2.16
CA PHE A 99 8.72 3.08 2.41
C PHE A 99 10.08 3.74 2.19
N PRO A 100 10.74 4.23 3.23
CA PRO A 100 12.06 4.84 3.12
C PRO A 100 13.10 3.85 2.62
N VAL A 101 14.03 4.32 1.82
CA VAL A 101 15.12 3.51 1.29
C VAL A 101 16.40 4.35 1.23
N ASP A 102 17.56 3.69 1.28
CA ASP A 102 18.83 4.38 1.05
C ASP A 102 18.87 4.92 -0.40
N PRO A 103 19.16 6.21 -0.63
CA PRO A 103 19.29 6.79 -1.96
C PRO A 103 20.21 6.00 -2.90
N LYS A 104 21.26 5.35 -2.37
CA LYS A 104 22.22 4.54 -3.16
C LYS A 104 21.62 3.26 -3.71
N VAL A 105 20.51 2.80 -3.14
CA VAL A 105 19.85 1.54 -3.53
C VAL A 105 18.45 1.73 -4.08
N GLY A 106 17.91 2.95 -4.03
CA GLY A 106 16.63 3.31 -4.61
C GLY A 106 16.59 3.05 -6.12
N LEU A 107 15.70 2.17 -6.53
CA LEU A 107 15.45 1.83 -7.94
C LEU A 107 14.24 2.60 -8.47
N LYS A 108 14.37 3.21 -9.65
CA LYS A 108 13.26 3.92 -10.33
C LYS A 108 12.22 2.98 -10.95
N SER A 109 12.61 1.75 -11.25
CA SER A 109 11.75 0.70 -11.81
C SER A 109 12.22 -0.67 -11.34
N GLY A 110 11.32 -1.66 -11.37
CA GLY A 110 11.64 -3.01 -10.94
C GLY A 110 10.42 -3.87 -10.64
N HIS A 111 10.66 -5.02 -10.02
CA HIS A 111 9.62 -5.90 -9.53
C HIS A 111 9.35 -5.64 -8.05
N PHE A 112 8.08 -5.75 -7.66
CA PHE A 112 7.68 -5.61 -6.27
C PHE A 112 6.82 -6.78 -5.80
N THR A 113 6.88 -7.06 -4.50
CA THR A 113 5.92 -7.87 -3.76
C THR A 113 5.39 -7.04 -2.58
N LEU A 114 4.10 -6.74 -2.59
CA LEU A 114 3.40 -6.12 -1.47
C LEU A 114 2.70 -7.22 -0.66
N THR A 115 2.98 -7.26 0.63
CA THR A 115 2.34 -8.16 1.58
C THR A 115 1.59 -7.35 2.63
N ILE A 116 0.30 -7.61 2.77
CA ILE A 116 -0.56 -6.99 3.79
C ILE A 116 -1.06 -8.10 4.71
N VAL A 117 -0.89 -7.92 6.01
CA VAL A 117 -1.39 -8.85 7.03
C VAL A 117 -2.44 -8.15 7.87
N ASP A 118 -3.59 -8.78 8.07
CA ASP A 118 -4.63 -8.26 8.94
C ASP A 118 -4.47 -8.71 10.40
N ILE A 119 -5.32 -8.17 11.27
CA ILE A 119 -5.34 -8.51 12.71
C ILE A 119 -5.65 -9.99 13.00
N TYR A 120 -6.24 -10.71 12.03
CA TYR A 120 -6.53 -12.14 12.15
C TYR A 120 -5.40 -13.02 11.60
N GLY A 121 -4.30 -12.43 11.12
CA GLY A 121 -3.17 -13.13 10.53
C GLY A 121 -3.39 -13.55 9.07
N THR A 122 -4.46 -13.08 8.43
CA THR A 122 -4.69 -13.34 7.00
C THR A 122 -3.71 -12.53 6.18
N THR A 123 -3.00 -13.20 5.28
CA THR A 123 -1.99 -12.58 4.42
C THR A 123 -2.56 -12.35 3.02
N PHE A 124 -2.41 -11.14 2.51
CA PHE A 124 -2.79 -10.73 1.17
C PHE A 124 -1.55 -10.31 0.40
N VAL A 125 -1.29 -10.96 -0.73
CA VAL A 125 -0.10 -10.71 -1.54
C VAL A 125 -0.49 -10.10 -2.89
N ARG A 126 0.26 -9.09 -3.31
CA ARG A 126 0.21 -8.48 -4.64
C ARG A 126 1.61 -8.35 -5.20
N GLN A 127 1.78 -8.72 -6.45
CA GLN A 127 3.06 -8.68 -7.14
C GLN A 127 2.91 -7.97 -8.47
N GLY A 128 3.98 -7.33 -8.93
CA GLY A 128 3.95 -6.65 -10.21
C GLY A 128 5.26 -5.96 -10.55
N ARG A 129 5.16 -5.02 -11.50
CA ARG A 129 6.23 -4.10 -11.88
C ARG A 129 5.86 -2.69 -11.51
N PHE A 130 6.86 -1.86 -11.21
CA PHE A 130 6.70 -0.43 -11.00
C PHE A 130 7.67 0.34 -11.93
N PRO A 131 7.38 1.61 -12.28
CA PRO A 131 6.33 2.45 -11.73
C PRO A 131 4.91 2.07 -12.17
N ILE A 132 3.93 2.29 -11.29
CA ILE A 132 2.48 2.15 -11.57
C ILE A 132 1.83 3.53 -11.52
N GLY A 133 0.91 3.81 -12.44
CA GLY A 133 0.12 5.05 -12.44
C GLY A 133 0.86 6.30 -12.92
N THR A 134 2.03 6.14 -13.56
CA THR A 134 2.85 7.21 -14.16
C THR A 134 2.37 7.62 -15.56
N ARG A 135 1.06 7.83 -15.76
CA ARG A 135 0.60 8.76 -16.80
C ARG A 135 0.44 10.11 -16.13
N ILE A 136 1.53 10.88 -16.07
CA ILE A 136 1.39 12.33 -15.93
C ILE A 136 0.94 12.80 -17.30
N GLU A 137 -0.36 12.92 -17.52
CA GLU A 137 -0.83 13.73 -18.64
C GLU A 137 -0.36 15.16 -18.37
N PRO A 138 0.32 15.82 -19.33
CA PRO A 138 0.70 17.20 -19.14
C PRO A 138 -0.57 18.01 -18.91
N VAL A 139 -0.64 18.73 -17.79
CA VAL A 139 -1.61 19.80 -17.62
C VAL A 139 -1.24 20.86 -18.65
N LEU A 140 -1.87 20.80 -19.82
CA LEU A 140 -1.91 21.91 -20.75
C LEU A 140 -2.65 23.03 -20.01
N ARG A 141 -1.89 23.92 -19.38
CA ARG A 141 -2.45 25.22 -18.98
C ARG A 141 -2.82 25.92 -20.27
N GLU A 142 -4.10 26.18 -20.47
CA GLU A 142 -4.52 27.16 -21.47
C GLU A 142 -3.86 28.51 -21.10
N PRO A 143 -3.30 29.25 -22.07
CA PRO A 143 -2.81 30.60 -21.82
C PRO A 143 -4.00 31.50 -21.45
N ILE A 144 -3.81 32.29 -20.38
CA ILE A 144 -4.71 33.36 -19.95
C ILE A 144 -4.64 34.50 -20.97
#